data_AF-A0A1H1ST24-F1
#
_entry.id   AF-A0A1H1ST24-F1
#
_cell.length_a   1.000
_cell.length_b   1.000
_cell.length_c   1.000
_cell.angle_alpha   90.00
_cell.angle_beta   90.00
_cell.angle_gamma   90.00
#
_symmetry.space_group_name_H-M   'P 1'
#
loop_
_entity.id
_entity.type
_entity.pdbx_description
1 polymer ?
#
loop_
_entity_poly.entity_id
_entity_poly.type
_entity_poly.pdbx_seq_one_letter_code
_entity_poly.pdbx_strand_id
1 'polypeptide(L)'
;MIELELIWQKPIYLPYLQPKLTDEILENAEIKLGYKLPKELVELLKIQNGGYIRKTLKESLNEQIYGIGPHFPSLTDVDWTDYKDWVSFELNGLIPFDGDGHWHICLDYRKNKENPQITYISVESDSQRLIAESFSEYLTQLDYDIDDELVIRTNKTITEISKELEKTLNIEFEEPDNFAHGYDEYRSELDGSWIWLSPNQVPKGFVRENEDRYQELIELSKGTSLRYPEISNSDLLISFSSKKVENKAMEKLKLNSIDIKPLSELIIK
;
A
#
# COMPACT_ATOMS: atom_id res chain seq x y z
N MET A 1 -21.01 -0.33 -2.45
CA MET A 1 -20.22 0.18 -3.59
C MET A 1 -18.81 0.35 -3.06
N ILE A 2 -17.79 -0.18 -3.73
CA ILE A 2 -16.41 -0.08 -3.27
C ILE A 2 -15.96 1.38 -3.43
N GLU A 3 -15.48 2.00 -2.36
CA GLU A 3 -14.89 3.34 -2.43
C GLU A 3 -13.47 3.24 -2.99
N LEU A 4 -13.35 3.33 -4.32
CA LEU A 4 -12.08 3.15 -5.05
C LEU A 4 -10.99 4.13 -4.61
N GLU A 5 -11.36 5.32 -4.13
CA GLU A 5 -10.40 6.31 -3.61
C GLU A 5 -9.67 5.82 -2.36
N LEU A 6 -10.31 4.96 -1.54
CA LEU A 6 -9.74 4.40 -0.32
C LEU A 6 -8.83 3.19 -0.58
N ILE A 7 -8.69 2.73 -1.82
CA ILE A 7 -7.77 1.64 -2.19
C ILE A 7 -6.32 2.10 -2.07
N TRP A 8 -6.03 3.35 -2.40
CA TRP A 8 -4.66 3.85 -2.50
C TRP A 8 -4.04 4.16 -1.13
N GLN A 9 -2.79 3.73 -0.95
CA GLN A 9 -2.01 4.09 0.23
C GLN A 9 -1.62 5.58 0.20
N LYS A 10 -1.53 6.18 1.39
CA LYS A 10 -1.03 7.54 1.61
C LYS A 10 0.11 7.51 2.64
N PRO A 11 1.13 8.40 2.50
CA PRO A 11 1.37 9.26 1.35
C PRO A 11 1.71 8.42 0.10
N ILE A 12 1.50 9.00 -1.08
CA ILE A 12 1.80 8.30 -2.33
C ILE A 12 3.32 8.22 -2.53
N TYR A 13 3.86 7.04 -2.81
CA TYR A 13 5.23 6.93 -3.32
C TYR A 13 5.28 7.39 -4.78
N LEU A 14 5.71 8.63 -4.99
CA LEU A 14 5.59 9.33 -6.27
C LEU A 14 6.39 8.69 -7.43
N PRO A 15 7.55 8.05 -7.21
CA PRO A 15 8.27 7.37 -8.29
C PRO A 15 7.43 6.31 -9.02
N TYR A 16 6.49 5.67 -8.32
CA TYR A 16 5.63 4.62 -8.87
C TYR A 16 4.36 5.17 -9.53
N LEU A 17 4.20 6.49 -9.59
CA LEU A 17 3.11 7.12 -10.33
C LEU A 17 3.44 7.28 -11.80
N GLN A 18 2.45 6.94 -12.61
CA GLN A 18 2.40 7.29 -14.03
C GLN A 18 1.75 8.68 -14.22
N PRO A 19 1.93 9.29 -15.41
CA PRO A 19 1.13 10.44 -15.82
C PRO A 19 -0.38 10.14 -15.73
N LYS A 20 -1.20 11.19 -15.59
CA LYS A 20 -2.65 11.04 -15.52
C LYS A 20 -3.18 10.22 -16.72
N LEU A 21 -3.99 9.21 -16.43
CA LEU A 21 -4.57 8.36 -17.47
C LEU A 21 -5.54 9.17 -18.34
N THR A 22 -5.24 9.27 -19.63
CA THR A 22 -6.12 9.82 -20.67
C THR A 22 -6.70 8.70 -21.52
N ASP A 23 -7.77 8.98 -22.26
CA ASP A 23 -8.37 7.99 -23.16
C ASP A 23 -7.39 7.57 -24.28
N GLU A 24 -6.52 8.49 -24.75
CA GLU A 24 -5.45 8.18 -25.71
C GLU A 24 -4.39 7.24 -25.13
N ILE A 25 -3.94 7.48 -23.89
CA ILE A 25 -2.99 6.59 -23.20
C ILE A 25 -3.61 5.19 -23.01
N LEU A 26 -4.89 5.15 -22.62
CA LEU A 26 -5.63 3.90 -22.45
C LEU A 26 -5.75 3.13 -23.78
N GLU A 27 -6.18 3.79 -24.85
CA GLU A 27 -6.33 3.16 -26.17
C GLU A 27 -5.01 2.58 -26.67
N ASN A 28 -3.91 3.33 -26.56
CA ASN A 28 -2.58 2.86 -26.92
C ASN A 28 -2.13 1.66 -26.07
N ALA A 29 -2.42 1.67 -24.78
CA ALA A 29 -2.10 0.56 -23.89
C ALA A 29 -2.87 -0.72 -24.27
N GLU A 30 -4.18 -0.62 -24.52
CA GLU A 30 -5.00 -1.76 -24.92
C GLU A 30 -4.59 -2.31 -26.29
N ILE A 31 -4.22 -1.46 -27.25
CA ILE A 31 -3.65 -1.87 -28.54
C ILE A 31 -2.33 -2.63 -28.33
N LYS A 32 -1.44 -2.10 -27.48
CA LYS A 32 -0.14 -2.73 -27.18
C LYS A 32 -0.30 -4.08 -26.50
N LEU A 33 -1.22 -4.18 -25.54
CA LEU A 33 -1.53 -5.41 -24.81
C LEU A 33 -2.28 -6.43 -25.67
N GLY A 34 -3.06 -5.97 -26.65
CA GLY A 34 -3.96 -6.81 -27.44
C GLY A 34 -5.24 -7.21 -26.71
N TYR A 35 -5.55 -6.55 -25.59
CA TYR A 35 -6.70 -6.82 -24.74
C TYR A 35 -7.35 -5.53 -24.26
N LYS A 36 -8.67 -5.57 -24.05
CA LYS A 36 -9.39 -4.54 -23.31
C LYS A 36 -9.14 -4.72 -21.81
N LEU A 37 -8.86 -3.61 -21.11
CA LEU A 37 -8.66 -3.64 -19.66
C LEU A 37 -10.01 -3.71 -18.95
N PRO A 38 -10.09 -4.39 -17.78
CA PRO A 38 -11.31 -4.41 -16.98
C PRO A 38 -11.78 -2.99 -16.65
N LYS A 39 -13.08 -2.75 -16.77
CA LYS A 39 -13.67 -1.43 -16.53
C LYS A 39 -13.30 -0.89 -15.15
N GLU A 40 -13.39 -1.72 -14.12
CA GLU A 40 -13.12 -1.35 -12.73
C GLU A 40 -11.63 -1.00 -12.51
N LEU A 41 -10.71 -1.66 -13.23
CA LEU A 41 -9.28 -1.29 -13.22
C LEU A 41 -9.09 0.09 -13.85
N VAL A 42 -9.74 0.37 -14.98
CA VAL A 42 -9.66 1.68 -15.64
C VAL A 42 -10.23 2.78 -14.75
N GLU A 43 -11.37 2.54 -14.09
CA GLU A 43 -11.97 3.49 -13.14
C GLU A 43 -11.04 3.77 -11.95
N LEU A 44 -10.39 2.73 -11.42
CA LEU A 44 -9.38 2.86 -10.36
C LEU A 44 -8.16 3.68 -10.83
N LEU A 45 -7.62 3.39 -12.01
CA LEU A 45 -6.44 4.09 -12.56
C LEU A 45 -6.73 5.54 -12.98
N LYS A 46 -7.99 5.89 -13.24
CA LYS A 46 -8.42 7.28 -13.46
C LYS A 46 -8.36 8.13 -12.19
N ILE A 47 -8.46 7.50 -11.01
CA ILE A 47 -8.28 8.16 -9.70
C ILE A 47 -6.79 8.38 -9.42
N GLN A 48 -5.99 7.33 -9.55
CA GLN A 48 -4.53 7.38 -9.41
C GLN A 48 -3.91 6.33 -10.34
N ASN A 49 -2.99 6.76 -11.22
CA ASN A 49 -2.45 5.87 -12.25
C ASN A 49 -1.22 5.10 -11.73
N GLY A 50 -1.48 4.11 -10.88
CA GLY A 50 -0.49 3.22 -10.28
C GLY A 50 -0.08 3.58 -8.85
N GLY A 51 0.71 2.70 -8.24
CA GLY A 51 1.30 2.88 -6.91
C GLY A 51 0.77 1.93 -5.85
N TYR A 52 1.20 2.14 -4.61
CA TYR A 52 0.85 1.29 -3.47
C TYR A 52 -0.61 1.41 -3.05
N ILE A 53 -1.18 0.29 -2.61
CA ILE A 53 -2.54 0.16 -2.09
C ILE A 53 -2.50 -0.13 -0.60
N ARG A 54 -3.52 0.34 0.13
CA ARG A 54 -3.67 0.11 1.58
C ARG A 54 -4.65 -1.02 1.92
N LYS A 55 -5.28 -1.61 0.91
CA LYS A 55 -6.13 -2.81 1.06
C LYS A 55 -5.52 -3.93 0.26
N THR A 56 -5.25 -5.05 0.92
CA THR A 56 -4.52 -6.19 0.36
C THR A 56 -5.38 -7.46 0.46
N LEU A 57 -4.99 -8.51 -0.25
CA LEU A 57 -5.58 -9.82 -0.05
C LEU A 57 -4.99 -10.41 1.23
N LYS A 58 -5.85 -11.05 2.03
CA LYS A 58 -5.40 -11.78 3.20
C LYS A 58 -4.38 -12.86 2.81
N GLU A 59 -3.29 -12.95 3.58
CA GLU A 59 -2.21 -13.94 3.37
C GLU A 59 -1.57 -13.83 1.97
N SER A 60 -1.47 -12.62 1.43
CA SER A 60 -0.80 -12.32 0.17
C SER A 60 0.21 -11.20 0.34
N LEU A 61 1.17 -11.14 -0.59
CA LEU A 61 2.20 -10.09 -0.66
C LEU A 61 1.78 -8.92 -1.55
N ASN A 62 0.52 -8.91 -2.02
CA ASN A 62 0.08 -7.86 -2.93
C ASN A 62 0.01 -6.52 -2.20
N GLU A 63 0.61 -5.50 -2.80
CA GLU A 63 0.82 -4.21 -2.14
C GLU A 63 0.64 -3.04 -3.10
N GLN A 64 0.42 -3.29 -4.40
CA GLN A 64 0.34 -2.23 -5.39
C GLN A 64 -0.56 -2.60 -6.58
N ILE A 65 -0.86 -1.57 -7.38
CA ILE A 65 -1.44 -1.73 -8.70
C ILE A 65 -0.51 -1.02 -9.69
N TYR A 66 -0.12 -1.71 -10.75
CA TYR A 66 0.70 -1.14 -11.82
C TYR A 66 -0.11 -0.08 -12.58
N GLY A 67 0.56 1.03 -12.92
CA GLY A 67 -0.06 2.07 -13.74
C GLY A 67 0.09 1.82 -15.24
N ILE A 68 -0.52 2.68 -16.05
CA ILE A 68 -0.34 2.72 -17.50
C ILE A 68 0.51 3.94 -17.85
N GLY A 69 1.75 3.70 -18.28
CA GLY A 69 2.65 4.77 -18.69
C GLY A 69 4.10 4.30 -18.80
N PRO A 70 5.03 5.25 -18.96
CA PRO A 70 6.43 4.96 -19.26
C PRO A 70 7.28 4.63 -18.03
N HIS A 71 6.77 4.80 -16.81
CA HIS A 71 7.55 4.61 -15.59
C HIS A 71 7.40 3.21 -15.03
N PHE A 72 8.27 2.80 -14.12
CA PHE A 72 8.08 1.58 -13.35
C PHE A 72 7.19 1.86 -12.12
N PRO A 73 6.27 0.96 -11.74
CA PRO A 73 5.84 -0.23 -12.47
C PRO A 73 4.74 0.08 -13.52
N SER A 74 4.78 -0.63 -14.66
CA SER A 74 3.87 -0.42 -15.80
C SER A 74 3.15 -1.69 -16.23
N LEU A 75 1.83 -1.62 -16.37
CA LEU A 75 0.97 -2.66 -16.94
C LEU A 75 1.36 -3.03 -18.37
N THR A 76 2.00 -2.11 -19.08
CA THR A 76 2.30 -2.28 -20.51
C THR A 76 3.71 -2.78 -20.77
N ASP A 77 4.51 -2.98 -19.74
CA ASP A 77 5.90 -3.45 -19.83
C ASP A 77 5.98 -4.95 -19.47
N VAL A 78 5.15 -5.75 -20.13
CA VAL A 78 5.09 -7.19 -19.91
C VAL A 78 6.22 -7.86 -20.67
N ASP A 79 7.19 -8.42 -19.94
CA ASP A 79 8.22 -9.27 -20.51
C ASP A 79 8.28 -10.61 -19.76
N TRP A 80 7.87 -11.68 -20.44
CA TRP A 80 7.90 -13.04 -19.94
C TRP A 80 9.14 -13.83 -20.39
N THR A 81 10.07 -13.20 -21.12
CA THR A 81 11.13 -13.91 -21.86
C THR A 81 12.03 -14.73 -20.93
N ASP A 82 12.42 -14.17 -19.80
CA ASP A 82 13.33 -14.83 -18.84
C ASP A 82 12.64 -15.91 -18.00
N TYR A 83 11.31 -16.03 -18.09
CA TYR A 83 10.50 -16.91 -17.26
C TYR A 83 10.08 -18.21 -17.94
N LYS A 84 10.19 -18.30 -19.27
CA LYS A 84 9.67 -19.41 -20.07
C LYS A 84 10.24 -20.78 -19.70
N ASP A 85 11.49 -20.81 -19.25
CA ASP A 85 12.17 -22.05 -18.87
C ASP A 85 11.92 -22.44 -17.39
N TRP A 86 11.29 -21.57 -16.61
CA TRP A 86 11.04 -21.77 -15.18
C TRP A 86 9.65 -22.33 -14.88
N VAL A 87 8.70 -22.18 -15.80
CA VAL A 87 7.31 -22.56 -15.59
C VAL A 87 6.78 -23.47 -16.71
N SER A 88 5.83 -24.34 -16.37
CA SER A 88 5.23 -25.32 -17.28
C SER A 88 3.94 -24.86 -17.95
N PHE A 89 3.38 -23.71 -17.53
CA PHE A 89 2.11 -23.17 -18.03
C PHE A 89 2.30 -22.04 -19.05
N GLU A 90 1.26 -21.82 -19.87
CA GLU A 90 1.23 -20.77 -20.89
C GLU A 90 1.28 -19.38 -20.25
N LEU A 91 2.24 -18.55 -20.70
CA LEU A 91 2.44 -17.19 -20.22
C LEU A 91 1.73 -16.14 -21.09
N ASN A 92 1.47 -16.43 -22.38
CA ASN A 92 0.77 -15.48 -23.25
C ASN A 92 -0.67 -15.27 -22.78
N GLY A 93 -1.06 -14.02 -22.58
CA GLY A 93 -2.36 -13.64 -22.03
C GLY A 93 -2.38 -13.44 -20.51
N LEU A 94 -1.24 -13.57 -19.83
CA LEU A 94 -1.04 -13.11 -18.46
C LEU A 94 -0.46 -11.68 -18.48
N ILE A 95 -1.19 -10.72 -17.94
CA ILE A 95 -0.75 -9.33 -17.81
C ILE A 95 -0.57 -9.01 -16.32
N PRO A 96 0.67 -8.93 -15.81
CA PRO A 96 0.94 -8.58 -14.41
C PRO A 96 0.44 -7.18 -14.07
N PHE A 97 -0.20 -7.04 -12.92
CA PHE A 97 -0.53 -5.74 -12.32
C PHE A 97 0.00 -5.58 -10.89
N ASP A 98 0.64 -6.61 -10.36
CA ASP A 98 1.43 -6.62 -9.14
C ASP A 98 2.47 -7.75 -9.22
N GLY A 99 3.55 -7.66 -8.46
CA GLY A 99 4.64 -8.65 -8.41
C GLY A 99 6.01 -8.07 -8.09
N ASP A 100 6.96 -8.95 -7.81
CA ASP A 100 8.38 -8.64 -7.56
C ASP A 100 9.33 -9.35 -8.54
N GLY A 101 8.77 -10.13 -9.47
CA GLY A 101 9.52 -10.96 -10.43
C GLY A 101 9.68 -12.42 -10.01
N HIS A 102 9.45 -12.78 -8.74
CA HIS A 102 9.34 -14.17 -8.28
C HIS A 102 7.88 -14.63 -8.25
N TRP A 103 6.98 -13.69 -7.97
CA TRP A 103 5.54 -13.86 -8.08
C TRP A 103 4.90 -12.69 -8.80
N HIS A 104 3.70 -12.94 -9.34
CA HIS A 104 2.87 -11.94 -9.99
C HIS A 104 1.40 -12.17 -9.68
N ILE A 105 0.62 -11.09 -9.62
CA ILE A 105 -0.83 -11.17 -9.79
C ILE A 105 -1.16 -10.63 -11.18
N CYS A 106 -1.85 -11.45 -11.95
CA CYS A 106 -2.10 -11.20 -13.36
C CYS A 106 -3.59 -11.05 -13.67
N LEU A 107 -3.90 -10.15 -14.60
CA LEU A 107 -5.09 -10.27 -15.44
C LEU A 107 -4.86 -11.47 -16.37
N ASP A 108 -5.68 -12.52 -16.23
CA ASP A 108 -5.54 -13.77 -16.96
C ASP A 108 -6.60 -13.90 -18.06
N TYR A 109 -6.17 -13.60 -19.28
CA TYR A 109 -7.00 -13.61 -20.47
C TYR A 109 -7.01 -14.95 -21.22
N ARG A 110 -6.30 -15.98 -20.71
CA ARG A 110 -6.12 -17.25 -21.43
C ARG A 110 -7.43 -17.98 -21.68
N LYS A 111 -8.41 -17.83 -20.79
CA LYS A 111 -9.76 -18.41 -20.94
C LYS A 111 -10.78 -17.45 -21.54
N ASN A 112 -10.67 -16.15 -21.23
CA ASN A 112 -11.64 -15.15 -21.66
C ASN A 112 -10.91 -13.83 -21.99
N LYS A 113 -10.98 -13.42 -23.25
CA LYS A 113 -10.28 -12.22 -23.76
C LYS A 113 -10.95 -10.89 -23.38
N GLU A 114 -12.23 -10.93 -22.99
CA GLU A 114 -13.02 -9.73 -22.68
C GLU A 114 -13.18 -9.50 -21.18
N ASN A 115 -13.20 -10.58 -20.39
CA ASN A 115 -13.32 -10.51 -18.93
C ASN A 115 -12.27 -11.44 -18.29
N PRO A 116 -11.06 -10.93 -17.99
CA PRO A 116 -9.98 -11.74 -17.45
C PRO A 116 -10.29 -12.19 -16.01
N GLN A 117 -9.86 -13.41 -15.68
CA GLN A 117 -9.76 -13.85 -14.29
C GLN A 117 -8.56 -13.16 -13.62
N ILE A 118 -8.51 -13.20 -12.29
CA ILE A 118 -7.33 -12.75 -11.53
C ILE A 118 -6.61 -13.98 -11.00
N THR A 119 -5.36 -14.14 -11.41
CA THR A 119 -4.57 -15.34 -11.11
C THR A 119 -3.25 -14.93 -10.44
N TYR A 120 -2.96 -15.56 -9.30
CA TYR A 120 -1.62 -15.54 -8.69
C TYR A 120 -0.71 -16.49 -9.45
N ILE A 121 0.49 -16.04 -9.77
CA ILE A 121 1.53 -16.78 -10.46
C ILE A 121 2.76 -16.80 -9.57
N SER A 122 3.29 -17.99 -9.27
CA SER A 122 4.61 -18.14 -8.68
C SER A 122 5.53 -18.77 -9.71
N VAL A 123 6.48 -17.99 -10.18
CA VAL A 123 7.54 -18.46 -11.07
C VAL A 123 8.46 -19.41 -10.29
N GLU A 124 8.81 -19.06 -9.06
CA GLU A 124 9.74 -19.83 -8.23
C GLU A 124 9.28 -21.27 -7.99
N SER A 125 7.96 -21.48 -7.82
CA SER A 125 7.39 -22.79 -7.49
C SER A 125 6.65 -23.47 -8.64
N ASP A 126 6.72 -22.92 -9.87
CA ASP A 126 5.94 -23.37 -11.03
C ASP A 126 4.47 -23.62 -10.67
N SER A 127 3.82 -22.61 -10.07
CA SER A 127 2.44 -22.74 -9.61
C SER A 127 1.58 -21.54 -9.94
N GLN A 128 0.28 -21.79 -10.09
CA GLN A 128 -0.73 -20.77 -10.34
C GLN A 128 -1.99 -21.05 -9.53
N ARG A 129 -2.64 -20.00 -9.04
CA ARG A 129 -3.85 -20.09 -8.22
C ARG A 129 -4.84 -19.01 -8.62
N LEU A 130 -6.08 -19.41 -8.89
CA LEU A 130 -7.18 -18.47 -9.08
C LEU A 130 -7.42 -17.66 -7.80
N ILE A 131 -7.49 -16.34 -7.93
CA ILE A 131 -7.87 -15.41 -6.85
C ILE A 131 -9.34 -15.02 -7.01
N ALA A 132 -9.74 -14.58 -8.20
CA ALA A 132 -11.08 -14.08 -8.47
C ALA A 132 -11.49 -14.33 -9.93
N GLU A 133 -12.80 -14.43 -10.20
CA GLU A 133 -13.34 -14.62 -11.56
C GLU A 133 -13.35 -13.32 -12.38
N SER A 134 -13.10 -12.17 -11.74
CA SER A 134 -13.01 -10.85 -12.39
C SER A 134 -12.22 -9.85 -11.53
N PHE A 135 -11.80 -8.73 -12.13
CA PHE A 135 -11.18 -7.63 -11.38
C PHE A 135 -12.14 -7.01 -10.35
N SER A 136 -13.44 -6.89 -10.69
CA SER A 136 -14.45 -6.41 -9.73
C SER A 136 -14.54 -7.31 -8.51
N GLU A 137 -14.50 -8.64 -8.69
CA GLU A 137 -14.52 -9.58 -7.57
C GLU A 137 -13.22 -9.49 -6.76
N TYR A 138 -12.07 -9.37 -7.40
CA TYR A 138 -10.79 -9.13 -6.71
C TYR A 138 -10.86 -7.91 -5.78
N LEU A 139 -11.42 -6.78 -6.24
CA LEU A 139 -11.59 -5.60 -5.40
C LEU A 139 -12.46 -5.85 -4.16
N THR A 140 -13.44 -6.77 -4.23
CA THR A 140 -14.27 -7.13 -3.06
C THR A 140 -13.55 -8.02 -2.04
N GLN A 141 -12.44 -8.64 -2.42
CA GLN A 141 -11.64 -9.50 -1.55
C GLN A 141 -10.53 -8.72 -0.83
N LEU A 142 -10.26 -7.46 -1.23
CA LEU A 142 -9.27 -6.61 -0.57
C LEU A 142 -9.79 -6.12 0.78
N ASP A 143 -8.97 -6.28 1.83
CA ASP A 143 -9.26 -5.83 3.19
C ASP A 143 -8.07 -5.03 3.75
N TYR A 144 -8.30 -4.31 4.84
CA TYR A 144 -7.25 -3.61 5.56
C TYR A 144 -6.37 -4.60 6.34
N ASP A 145 -5.05 -4.50 6.17
CA ASP A 145 -4.08 -5.14 7.04
C ASP A 145 -3.70 -4.20 8.19
N ILE A 146 -4.52 -4.20 9.25
CA ILE A 146 -4.47 -3.23 10.36
C ILE A 146 -4.53 -3.91 11.74
N ASP A 147 -4.33 -5.22 11.80
CA ASP A 147 -4.55 -6.00 13.03
C ASP A 147 -3.54 -5.65 14.15
N ASP A 148 -2.38 -5.12 13.77
CA ASP A 148 -1.29 -4.74 14.70
C ASP A 148 -1.16 -3.21 14.91
N GLU A 149 -2.05 -2.40 14.34
CA GLU A 149 -1.98 -0.94 14.46
C GLU A 149 -2.97 -0.41 15.51
N LEU A 150 -2.47 0.45 16.40
CA LEU A 150 -3.25 1.13 17.43
C LEU A 150 -3.29 2.63 17.16
N VAL A 151 -4.34 3.29 17.64
CA VAL A 151 -4.57 4.72 17.49
C VAL A 151 -4.54 5.39 18.85
N ILE A 152 -3.67 6.39 19.01
CA ILE A 152 -3.70 7.34 20.12
C ILE A 152 -4.56 8.53 19.71
N ARG A 153 -5.69 8.70 20.38
CA ARG A 153 -6.60 9.83 20.17
C ARG A 153 -6.12 11.04 20.93
N THR A 154 -5.83 12.12 20.21
CA THR A 154 -5.18 13.29 20.81
C THR A 154 -5.39 14.56 19.98
N ASN A 155 -5.21 15.71 20.64
CA ASN A 155 -5.06 17.02 20.01
C ASN A 155 -3.66 17.61 20.23
N LYS A 156 -2.77 16.85 20.86
CA LYS A 156 -1.36 17.23 21.11
C LYS A 156 -0.52 16.90 19.88
N THR A 157 0.61 17.57 19.76
CA THR A 157 1.62 17.26 18.74
C THR A 157 2.26 15.88 18.98
N ILE A 158 2.81 15.28 17.92
CA ILE A 158 3.57 14.02 18.04
C ILE A 158 4.76 14.16 19.01
N THR A 159 5.40 15.33 19.05
CA THR A 159 6.49 15.60 20.00
C THR A 159 5.99 15.57 21.45
N GLU A 160 4.85 16.19 21.76
CA GLU A 160 4.27 16.13 23.10
C GLU A 160 3.89 14.69 23.52
N ILE A 161 3.25 13.93 22.61
CA ILE A 161 2.92 12.53 22.88
C ILE A 161 4.17 11.66 23.01
N SER A 162 5.20 11.88 22.19
CA SER A 162 6.46 11.14 22.30
C SER A 162 7.07 11.30 23.69
N LYS A 163 7.10 12.52 24.26
CA LYS A 163 7.60 12.78 25.61
C LYS A 163 6.74 12.16 26.70
N GLU A 164 5.43 12.06 26.51
CA GLU A 164 4.55 11.32 27.42
C GLU A 164 4.83 9.82 27.38
N LEU A 165 5.00 9.25 26.19
CA LEU A 165 5.35 7.84 26.01
C LEU A 165 6.73 7.51 26.58
N GLU A 166 7.75 8.34 26.35
CA GLU A 166 9.09 8.19 26.93
C GLU A 166 9.02 8.07 28.45
N LYS A 167 8.28 8.97 29.11
CA LYS A 167 8.09 8.95 30.56
C LYS A 167 7.30 7.75 31.04
N THR A 168 6.19 7.43 30.37
CA THR A 168 5.27 6.36 30.80
C THR A 168 5.86 4.96 30.59
N LEU A 169 6.59 4.75 29.49
CA LEU A 169 7.17 3.46 29.13
C LEU A 169 8.62 3.33 29.60
N ASN A 170 9.25 4.43 30.03
CA ASN A 170 10.67 4.52 30.39
C ASN A 170 11.57 4.12 29.21
N ILE A 171 11.38 4.85 28.10
CA ILE A 171 12.07 4.68 26.82
C ILE A 171 12.57 6.05 26.33
N GLU A 172 13.35 6.07 25.26
CA GLU A 172 13.82 7.28 24.58
C GLU A 172 13.70 7.06 23.07
N PHE A 173 12.92 7.90 22.39
CA PHE A 173 12.79 7.78 20.94
C PHE A 173 14.08 8.22 20.25
N GLU A 174 14.45 7.50 19.20
CA GLU A 174 15.49 7.92 18.26
C GLU A 174 15.05 9.19 17.51
N GLU A 175 15.99 9.85 16.85
CA GLU A 175 15.66 10.89 15.87
C GLU A 175 14.74 10.31 14.79
N PRO A 176 13.63 10.99 14.44
CA PRO A 176 12.68 10.45 13.49
C PRO A 176 13.29 10.31 12.10
N ASP A 177 12.95 9.21 11.43
CA ASP A 177 13.29 8.98 10.02
C ASP A 177 12.03 9.13 9.16
N ASN A 178 12.21 9.54 7.90
CA ASN A 178 11.13 9.62 6.91
C ASN A 178 11.45 8.91 5.59
N PHE A 179 12.56 8.16 5.52
CA PHE A 179 13.04 7.56 4.28
C PHE A 179 12.08 6.50 3.72
N ALA A 180 11.49 5.69 4.60
CA ALA A 180 10.61 4.60 4.21
C ALA A 180 9.24 5.09 3.72
N HIS A 181 8.68 6.10 4.41
CA HIS A 181 7.26 6.45 4.27
C HIS A 181 6.99 7.91 3.93
N GLY A 182 8.00 8.79 3.91
CA GLY A 182 7.81 10.20 3.60
C GLY A 182 7.16 11.04 4.70
N TYR A 183 7.05 10.51 5.91
CA TYR A 183 6.66 11.22 7.12
C TYR A 183 7.55 10.79 8.27
N ASP A 184 7.67 11.64 9.28
CA ASP A 184 8.46 11.36 10.47
C ASP A 184 7.89 10.17 11.25
N GLU A 185 8.63 9.08 11.30
CA GLU A 185 8.37 7.92 12.11
C GLU A 185 9.36 7.87 13.27
N TYR A 186 8.82 7.83 14.48
CA TYR A 186 9.58 7.76 15.72
C TYR A 186 9.65 6.30 16.13
N ARG A 187 10.83 5.82 16.53
CA ARG A 187 10.98 4.45 17.04
C ARG A 187 11.85 4.38 18.30
N SER A 188 11.62 3.36 19.10
CA SER A 188 12.42 3.07 20.29
C SER A 188 12.42 1.56 20.56
N GLU A 189 13.39 1.10 21.34
CA GLU A 189 13.36 -0.22 21.95
C GLU A 189 12.53 -0.19 23.25
N LEU A 190 11.73 -1.22 23.48
CA LEU A 190 10.99 -1.47 24.71
C LEU A 190 11.02 -2.98 25.02
N ASP A 191 11.66 -3.36 26.13
CA ASP A 191 11.76 -4.76 26.58
C ASP A 191 12.31 -5.74 25.49
N GLY A 192 13.30 -5.32 24.70
CA GLY A 192 13.88 -6.14 23.63
C GLY A 192 13.00 -6.26 22.37
N SER A 193 11.99 -5.41 22.23
CA SER A 193 11.10 -5.30 21.06
C SER A 193 11.05 -3.85 20.59
N TRP A 194 10.50 -3.61 19.41
CA TRP A 194 10.37 -2.28 18.83
C TRP A 194 8.98 -1.70 19.02
N ILE A 195 8.93 -0.39 19.21
CA ILE A 195 7.73 0.45 19.20
C ILE A 195 7.92 1.54 18.15
N TRP A 196 6.86 1.83 17.39
CA TRP A 196 6.83 2.91 16.41
C TRP A 196 5.67 3.86 16.69
N LEU A 197 5.89 5.15 16.46
CA LEU A 197 4.89 6.20 16.57
C LEU A 197 4.94 7.06 15.30
N SER A 198 3.80 7.25 14.65
CA SER A 198 3.69 8.00 13.39
C SER A 198 2.40 8.81 13.32
N PRO A 199 2.34 9.88 12.50
CA PRO A 199 1.13 10.68 12.35
C PRO A 199 0.11 10.02 11.41
N ASN A 200 -1.18 10.34 11.60
CA ASN A 200 -2.20 10.05 10.58
C ASN A 200 -2.20 11.07 9.43
N GLN A 201 -2.01 12.35 9.76
CA GLN A 201 -1.82 13.39 8.76
C GLN A 201 -0.40 13.36 8.22
N VAL A 202 -0.28 13.11 6.92
CA VAL A 202 0.98 12.91 6.20
C VAL A 202 1.03 13.82 4.97
N PRO A 203 2.19 13.98 4.30
CA PRO A 203 2.23 14.63 2.99
C PRO A 203 1.30 13.97 1.97
N LYS A 204 1.01 14.64 0.85
CA LYS A 204 0.21 13.99 -0.22
C LYS A 204 0.95 12.84 -0.89
N GLY A 205 2.25 13.02 -1.07
CA GLY A 205 3.16 12.04 -1.63
C GLY A 205 4.58 12.32 -1.17
N PHE A 206 5.48 11.42 -1.47
CA PHE A 206 6.90 11.56 -1.17
C PHE A 206 7.77 10.98 -2.28
N VAL A 207 8.98 11.51 -2.37
CA VAL A 207 10.03 11.09 -3.30
C VAL A 207 11.36 11.33 -2.60
N ARG A 208 12.29 10.39 -2.70
CA ARG A 208 13.61 10.50 -2.06
C ARG A 208 14.54 11.33 -2.92
N GLU A 209 15.45 12.07 -2.30
CA GLU A 209 16.35 12.99 -3.01
C GLU A 209 17.25 12.30 -4.06
N ASN A 210 17.52 11.00 -3.88
CA ASN A 210 18.32 10.19 -4.77
C ASN A 210 17.53 9.54 -5.92
N GLU A 211 16.22 9.76 -6.02
CA GLU A 211 15.41 9.26 -7.13
C GLU A 211 15.67 10.08 -8.40
N ASP A 212 15.81 9.41 -9.54
CA ASP A 212 16.11 10.05 -10.84
C ASP A 212 15.10 11.16 -11.20
N ARG A 213 13.85 10.97 -10.78
CA ARG A 213 12.72 11.89 -11.06
C ARG A 213 12.44 12.87 -9.91
N TYR A 214 13.33 13.03 -8.94
CA TYR A 214 13.07 13.86 -7.76
C TYR A 214 12.60 15.28 -8.09
N GLN A 215 13.31 15.98 -8.98
CA GLN A 215 13.00 17.38 -9.34
C GLN A 215 11.64 17.53 -10.04
N GLU A 216 11.20 16.51 -10.77
CA GLU A 216 9.88 16.45 -11.41
C GLU A 216 8.78 16.24 -10.37
N LEU A 217 9.03 15.34 -9.42
CA LEU A 217 8.00 14.80 -8.53
C LEU A 217 7.83 15.59 -7.24
N ILE A 218 8.86 16.28 -6.75
CA ILE A 218 8.84 16.91 -5.42
C ILE A 218 7.69 17.91 -5.26
N GLU A 219 7.29 18.60 -6.32
CA GLU A 219 6.15 19.53 -6.28
C GLU A 219 4.82 18.82 -6.03
N LEU A 220 4.67 17.56 -6.45
CA LEU A 220 3.48 16.73 -6.22
C LEU A 220 3.36 16.28 -4.76
N SER A 221 4.44 16.36 -3.97
CA SER A 221 4.41 16.05 -2.53
C SER A 221 3.64 17.10 -1.71
N LYS A 222 3.49 18.32 -2.24
CA LYS A 222 2.97 19.47 -1.49
C LYS A 222 1.53 19.30 -1.01
N GLY A 223 1.29 19.74 0.22
CA GLY A 223 0.01 19.60 0.92
C GLY A 223 -0.04 18.31 1.73
N THR A 224 -1.20 18.02 2.31
CA THR A 224 -1.38 16.86 3.20
C THR A 224 -2.47 15.91 2.72
N SER A 225 -2.39 14.67 3.18
CA SER A 225 -3.42 13.64 3.10
C SER A 225 -3.58 12.95 4.47
N LEU A 226 -4.62 12.14 4.61
CA LEU A 226 -4.77 11.21 5.73
C LEU A 226 -4.38 9.81 5.28
N ARG A 227 -3.66 9.06 6.13
CA ARG A 227 -3.45 7.62 5.96
C ARG A 227 -4.77 6.87 6.15
N TYR A 228 -5.47 7.24 7.21
CA TYR A 228 -6.74 6.69 7.65
C TYR A 228 -7.76 7.84 7.77
N PRO A 229 -8.56 8.12 6.72
CA PRO A 229 -9.58 9.17 6.76
C PRO A 229 -10.72 8.87 7.75
N GLU A 230 -10.82 7.64 8.26
CA GLU A 230 -11.78 7.22 9.26
C GLU A 230 -11.47 7.74 10.68
N ILE A 231 -10.25 8.22 10.94
CA ILE A 231 -9.81 8.77 12.24
C ILE A 231 -9.37 10.24 12.11
N SER A 232 -9.15 10.93 13.24
CA SER A 232 -8.81 12.36 13.23
C SER A 232 -7.46 12.61 12.55
N ASN A 233 -7.28 13.80 11.97
CA ASN A 233 -5.98 14.24 11.44
C ASN A 233 -4.90 14.37 12.53
N SER A 234 -5.33 14.66 13.76
CA SER A 234 -4.49 14.82 14.95
C SER A 234 -4.20 13.50 15.66
N ASP A 235 -4.90 12.42 15.29
CA ASP A 235 -4.65 11.10 15.85
C ASP A 235 -3.28 10.59 15.39
N LEU A 236 -2.64 9.83 16.26
CA LEU A 236 -1.33 9.21 16.00
C LEU A 236 -1.49 7.69 15.96
N LEU A 237 -0.66 7.05 15.16
CA LEU A 237 -0.60 5.61 15.03
C LEU A 237 0.57 5.10 15.85
N ILE A 238 0.36 4.00 16.56
CA ILE A 238 1.40 3.33 17.35
C ILE A 238 1.33 1.83 17.12
N SER A 239 2.47 1.20 16.91
CA SER A 239 2.57 -0.24 16.66
C SER A 239 3.76 -0.83 17.41
N PHE A 240 3.73 -2.16 17.56
CA PHE A 240 4.72 -2.90 18.35
C PHE A 240 5.13 -4.16 17.60
N SER A 241 6.41 -4.51 17.64
CA SER A 241 6.91 -5.73 16.98
C SER A 241 6.54 -7.01 17.74
N SER A 242 5.90 -6.89 18.91
CA SER A 242 5.61 -8.00 19.81
C SER A 242 4.29 -7.76 20.55
N LYS A 243 3.33 -8.66 20.33
CA LYS A 243 2.02 -8.59 21.01
C LYS A 243 2.13 -8.65 22.53
N LYS A 244 3.16 -9.34 23.05
CA LYS A 244 3.44 -9.40 24.49
C LYS A 244 3.83 -8.02 25.03
N VAL A 245 4.69 -7.30 24.31
CA VAL A 245 5.15 -5.96 24.69
C VAL A 245 4.02 -4.95 24.52
N GLU A 246 3.25 -5.04 23.44
CA GLU A 246 2.04 -4.24 23.22
C GLU A 246 1.09 -4.34 24.42
N ASN A 247 0.72 -5.56 24.83
CA ASN A 247 -0.22 -5.75 25.95
C ASN A 247 0.27 -5.09 27.25
N LYS A 248 1.57 -5.23 27.55
CA LYS A 248 2.20 -4.61 28.74
C LYS A 248 2.25 -3.09 28.61
N ALA A 249 2.55 -2.56 27.42
CA ALA A 249 2.54 -1.12 27.16
C ALA A 249 1.13 -0.56 27.32
N MET A 250 0.13 -1.20 26.72
CA MET A 250 -1.28 -0.81 26.77
C MET A 250 -1.80 -0.65 28.21
N GLU A 251 -1.45 -1.56 29.11
CA GLU A 251 -1.79 -1.43 30.54
C GLU A 251 -1.22 -0.14 31.14
N LYS A 252 0.06 0.15 30.91
CA LYS A 252 0.72 1.37 31.41
C LYS A 252 0.12 2.63 30.79
N LEU A 253 -0.14 2.63 29.48
CA LEU A 253 -0.70 3.77 28.76
C LEU A 253 -2.10 4.12 29.28
N LYS A 254 -2.96 3.11 29.46
CA LYS A 254 -4.31 3.29 30.03
C LYS A 254 -4.26 3.84 31.46
N LEU A 255 -3.35 3.34 32.30
CA LEU A 255 -3.15 3.87 33.67
C LEU A 255 -2.71 5.34 33.69
N ASN A 256 -2.08 5.83 32.62
CA ASN A 256 -1.64 7.21 32.47
C ASN A 256 -2.62 8.07 31.65
N SER A 257 -3.86 7.59 31.45
CA SER A 257 -4.93 8.33 30.75
C SER A 257 -4.64 8.67 29.28
N ILE A 258 -3.83 7.88 28.59
CA ILE A 258 -3.66 7.97 27.14
C ILE A 258 -4.81 7.19 26.48
N ASP A 259 -5.66 7.88 25.69
CA ASP A 259 -6.77 7.26 24.94
C ASP A 259 -6.20 6.50 23.75
N ILE A 260 -6.10 5.18 23.89
CA ILE A 260 -5.53 4.28 22.89
C ILE A 260 -6.49 3.14 22.56
N LYS A 261 -6.71 2.90 21.27
CA LYS A 261 -7.64 1.87 20.76
C LYS A 261 -7.07 1.15 19.54
N PRO A 262 -7.43 -0.12 19.29
CA PRO A 262 -7.12 -0.76 18.02
C PRO A 262 -7.70 0.02 16.84
N LEU A 263 -6.92 0.17 15.77
CA LEU A 263 -7.38 0.82 14.55
C LEU A 263 -8.55 0.07 13.90
N SER A 264 -8.54 -1.26 14.02
CA SER A 264 -9.62 -2.15 13.56
C SER A 264 -10.97 -1.91 14.25
N GLU A 265 -11.02 -1.29 15.42
CA GLU A 265 -12.27 -0.87 16.06
C GLU A 265 -12.83 0.45 15.48
N LEU A 266 -12.01 1.19 14.73
CA LEU A 266 -12.33 2.54 14.22
C LEU A 266 -12.60 2.55 12.72
N ILE A 267 -12.01 1.61 11.98
CA ILE A 267 -12.24 1.44 10.56
C ILE A 267 -13.41 0.47 10.35
N ILE A 268 -14.46 0.95 9.68
CA ILE A 268 -15.58 0.11 9.28
C ILE A 268 -15.11 -0.73 8.09
N LYS A 269 -15.10 -2.06 8.26
CA LYS A 269 -14.87 -3.02 7.17
C LYS A 269 -16.06 -3.06 6.20
#